data_AF-A0A6M3K419-F1
#
_entry.id   AF-A0A6M3K419-F1
#
_cell.length_a   1.000
_cell.length_b   1.000
_cell.length_c   1.000
_cell.angle_alpha   90.00
_cell.angle_beta   90.00
_cell.angle_gamma   90.00
#
_symmetry.space_group_name_H-M   'P 1'
#
loop_
_entity.id
_entity.type
_entity.pdbx_description
1 polymer ?
#
loop_
_entity_poly.entity_id
_entity_poly.type
_entity_poly.pdbx_seq_one_letter_code
_entity_poly.pdbx_strand_id
1 'polypeptide(L)'
;MANYDVTKGAGAIAELDFNRMFCARIPIVVADIIASDATLTAAGKIAASDVIRLWDVPAMTVLYPCFAFLKIVTAGTAGGTVNVGIAGSTEMFSGVSIATADVIHSVEDSATWGTDNYGGYEFESTDTIDMTFVADETVGSFILFIPGCTSD
;
A
#
# COMPACT_ATOMS: atom_id res chain seq x y z
N MET A 1 27.31 -2.48 14.07
CA MET A 1 26.60 -2.77 12.81
C MET A 1 25.75 -4.00 13.04
N ALA A 2 24.43 -3.85 13.12
CA ALA A 2 23.52 -4.98 13.29
C ALA A 2 22.83 -5.26 11.94
N ASN A 3 22.87 -6.51 11.51
CA ASN A 3 22.09 -6.99 10.37
C ASN A 3 20.68 -7.32 10.85
N TYR A 4 19.66 -6.77 10.19
CA TYR A 4 18.27 -7.04 10.50
C TYR A 4 17.69 -8.02 9.48
N ASP A 5 17.16 -9.12 9.98
CA ASP A 5 16.45 -10.12 9.19
C ASP A 5 14.94 -9.85 9.27
N VAL A 6 14.39 -9.38 8.15
CA VAL A 6 12.97 -9.02 7.98
C VAL A 6 12.06 -10.21 7.67
N THR A 7 12.58 -11.45 7.67
CA THR A 7 11.83 -12.59 7.12
C THR A 7 10.90 -13.34 8.08
N LYS A 8 10.92 -13.08 9.39
CA LYS A 8 10.02 -13.79 10.32
C LYS A 8 9.64 -12.98 11.55
N GLY A 9 8.37 -12.58 11.63
CA GLY A 9 7.50 -12.67 12.81
C GLY A 9 8.03 -12.26 14.20
N ALA A 10 9.08 -11.44 14.29
CA ALA A 10 9.57 -10.90 15.55
C ALA A 10 8.66 -9.74 15.95
N GLY A 11 7.75 -10.00 16.88
CA GLY A 11 6.76 -9.05 17.40
C GLY A 11 7.35 -7.95 18.28
N ALA A 12 8.45 -7.32 17.88
CA ALA A 12 8.94 -6.09 18.48
C ALA A 12 8.76 -4.96 17.47
N ILE A 13 7.90 -4.00 17.81
CA ILE A 13 7.78 -2.72 17.10
C ILE A 13 9.15 -2.04 17.23
N ALA A 14 9.73 -1.64 16.10
CA ALA A 14 11.03 -0.97 16.02
C ALA A 14 10.97 0.45 16.59
N GLU A 15 10.56 0.62 17.85
CA GLU A 15 10.19 1.91 18.44
C GLU A 15 11.37 2.65 19.10
N LEU A 16 12.61 2.15 19.04
CA LEU A 16 13.65 2.66 19.95
C LEU A 16 14.82 3.47 19.37
N ASP A 17 14.96 3.75 18.07
CA ASP A 17 16.17 4.52 17.63
C ASP A 17 16.06 5.41 16.36
N PHE A 18 14.86 5.84 15.93
CA PHE A 18 14.72 6.72 14.75
C PHE A 18 13.76 7.90 14.90
N ASN A 19 13.71 8.55 16.07
CA ASN A 19 13.09 9.88 16.19
C ASN A 19 11.65 9.96 15.63
N ARG A 20 10.80 8.97 15.95
CA ARG A 20 9.39 8.84 15.49
C ARG A 20 9.18 8.44 14.02
N MET A 21 10.21 8.01 13.30
CA MET A 21 10.04 7.40 11.98
C MET A 21 9.54 5.95 12.09
N PHE A 22 8.68 5.56 11.16
CA PHE A 22 8.14 4.21 11.04
C PHE A 22 8.09 3.77 9.57
N CYS A 23 7.88 2.47 9.35
CA CYS A 23 7.53 1.92 8.05
C CYS A 23 6.34 0.98 8.20
N ALA A 24 5.22 1.33 7.56
CA ALA A 24 4.04 0.51 7.52
C ALA A 24 4.22 -0.55 6.42
N ARG A 25 4.19 -1.83 6.80
CA ARG A 25 4.11 -2.96 5.87
C ARG A 25 2.69 -3.50 5.88
N ILE A 26 1.97 -3.34 4.78
CA ILE A 26 0.57 -3.73 4.64
C ILE A 26 0.48 -4.89 3.64
N PRO A 27 0.31 -6.15 4.10
CA PRO A 27 0.04 -7.28 3.23
C PRO A 27 -1.43 -7.28 2.83
N ILE A 28 -1.70 -7.50 1.55
CA ILE A 28 -3.05 -7.53 0.97
C ILE A 28 -3.16 -8.85 0.23
N VAL A 29 -4.07 -9.72 0.66
CA VAL A 29 -4.32 -11.01 0.01
C VAL A 29 -5.77 -11.02 -0.45
N VAL A 30 -5.98 -10.93 -1.77
CA VAL A 30 -7.32 -10.80 -2.37
C VAL A 30 -8.22 -11.98 -1.98
N ALA A 31 -7.65 -13.19 -1.94
CA ALA A 31 -8.38 -14.38 -1.54
C ALA A 31 -8.89 -14.31 -0.09
N ASP A 32 -8.09 -13.76 0.83
CA ASP A 32 -8.48 -13.61 2.23
C ASP A 32 -9.58 -12.55 2.38
N ILE A 33 -9.52 -11.48 1.60
CA ILE A 33 -10.55 -10.42 1.56
C ILE A 33 -11.88 -10.99 1.08
N ILE A 34 -11.89 -11.71 -0.06
CA ILE A 34 -13.08 -12.37 -0.59
C ILE A 34 -13.65 -13.37 0.42
N ALA A 35 -12.79 -14.18 1.06
CA ALA A 35 -13.23 -15.17 2.05
C ALA A 35 -13.79 -14.54 3.33
N SER A 36 -13.37 -13.32 3.69
CA SER A 36 -13.84 -12.61 4.87
C SER A 36 -15.23 -11.98 4.71
N ASP A 37 -15.66 -11.73 3.47
CA ASP A 37 -16.98 -11.17 3.17
C ASP A 37 -17.99 -12.30 2.90
N ALA A 38 -18.94 -12.47 3.82
CA ALA A 38 -19.97 -13.51 3.72
C ALA A 38 -20.91 -13.36 2.51
N THR A 39 -20.85 -12.22 1.80
CA THR A 39 -21.63 -11.96 0.59
C THR A 39 -20.85 -12.27 -0.70
N LEU A 40 -19.51 -12.31 -0.63
CA LEU A 40 -18.65 -12.70 -1.75
C LEU A 40 -18.45 -14.22 -1.71
N THR A 41 -18.99 -14.93 -2.70
CA THR A 41 -18.76 -16.38 -2.80
C THR A 41 -17.30 -16.69 -3.14
N ALA A 42 -16.84 -17.94 -3.03
CA ALA A 42 -15.49 -18.35 -3.44
C ALA A 42 -15.19 -18.18 -4.96
N ALA A 43 -16.20 -17.82 -5.77
CA ALA A 43 -16.06 -17.39 -7.16
C ALA A 43 -16.17 -15.86 -7.32
N GLY A 44 -16.29 -15.14 -6.21
CA GLY A 44 -16.29 -13.68 -6.13
C GLY A 44 -14.97 -13.14 -6.61
N LYS A 45 -15.05 -12.05 -7.37
CA LYS A 45 -13.92 -11.26 -7.85
C LYS A 45 -14.02 -9.90 -7.18
N ILE A 46 -12.90 -9.28 -6.86
CA ILE A 46 -12.91 -7.83 -6.62
C ILE A 46 -13.25 -7.20 -7.97
N ALA A 47 -14.34 -6.45 -8.02
CA ALA A 47 -14.77 -5.82 -9.25
C ALA A 47 -13.90 -4.59 -9.57
N ALA A 48 -13.83 -4.24 -10.85
CA ALA A 48 -13.26 -2.97 -11.24
C ALA A 48 -13.98 -1.81 -10.52
N SER A 49 -13.20 -0.84 -10.04
CA SER A 49 -13.58 0.31 -9.21
C SER A 49 -13.91 0.00 -7.75
N ASP A 50 -13.79 -1.25 -7.29
CA ASP A 50 -13.87 -1.54 -5.86
C ASP A 50 -12.69 -0.88 -5.13
N VAL A 51 -13.03 -0.23 -4.01
CA VAL A 51 -12.10 0.48 -3.16
C VAL A 51 -11.85 -0.33 -1.90
N ILE A 52 -10.59 -0.71 -1.68
CA ILE A 52 -10.14 -1.43 -0.50
C ILE A 52 -9.39 -0.46 0.39
N ARG A 53 -9.96 -0.17 1.56
CA ARG A 53 -9.29 0.61 2.58
C ARG A 53 -8.14 -0.20 3.18
N LEU A 54 -6.93 0.31 3.06
CA LEU A 54 -5.71 -0.35 3.52
C LEU A 54 -5.32 0.08 4.92
N TRP A 55 -5.45 1.37 5.22
CA TRP A 55 -4.99 1.94 6.48
C TRP A 55 -5.71 3.25 6.82
N ASP A 56 -6.25 3.35 8.02
CA ASP A 56 -6.66 4.62 8.63
C ASP A 56 -5.42 5.34 9.19
N VAL A 57 -5.04 6.44 8.55
CA VAL A 57 -3.85 7.23 8.90
C VAL A 57 -4.23 8.22 9.99
N PRO A 58 -3.59 8.18 11.18
CA PRO A 58 -3.84 9.18 12.22
C PRO A 58 -3.47 10.59 11.73
N ALA A 59 -4.18 11.59 12.24
CA ALA A 59 -3.76 12.99 12.09
C ALA A 59 -2.35 13.19 12.65
N MET A 60 -1.65 14.21 12.15
CA MET A 60 -0.24 14.52 12.50
C MET A 60 0.71 13.37 12.12
N THR A 61 0.33 12.60 11.10
CA THR A 61 1.23 11.65 10.46
C THR A 61 1.79 12.31 9.21
N VAL A 62 3.08 12.16 8.99
CA VAL A 62 3.74 12.53 7.74
C VAL A 62 4.14 11.24 7.03
N LEU A 63 3.65 11.00 5.82
CA LEU A 63 4.11 9.90 4.99
C LEU A 63 5.17 10.37 4.01
N TYR A 64 6.08 9.49 3.62
CA TYR A 64 7.12 9.76 2.61
C TYR A 64 6.90 8.88 1.38
N PRO A 65 6.00 9.28 0.47
CA PRO A 65 5.53 8.44 -0.63
C PRO A 65 6.66 8.04 -1.58
N CYS A 66 7.65 8.90 -1.78
CA CYS A 66 8.73 8.66 -2.74
C CYS A 66 9.72 7.56 -2.31
N PHE A 67 9.61 7.10 -1.07
CA PHE A 67 10.32 5.92 -0.55
C PHE A 67 9.39 4.71 -0.40
N ALA A 68 8.14 4.80 -0.85
CA ALA A 68 7.20 3.70 -0.80
C ALA A 68 7.46 2.68 -1.91
N PHE A 69 7.14 1.43 -1.61
CA PHE A 69 7.26 0.32 -2.55
C PHE A 69 5.98 -0.50 -2.57
N LEU A 70 5.54 -0.87 -3.77
CA LEU A 70 4.46 -1.82 -3.97
C LEU A 70 5.03 -3.09 -4.62
N LYS A 71 5.00 -4.20 -3.89
CA LYS A 71 5.29 -5.52 -4.44
C LYS A 71 4.01 -6.19 -4.89
N ILE A 72 4.01 -6.71 -6.11
CA ILE A 72 2.90 -7.49 -6.68
C ILE A 72 3.31 -8.95 -6.77
N VAL A 73 2.47 -9.83 -6.23
CA VAL A 73 2.62 -11.28 -6.24
C VAL A 73 1.33 -11.87 -6.79
N THR A 74 1.27 -12.05 -8.10
CA THR A 74 0.12 -12.62 -8.80
C THR A 74 0.50 -13.94 -9.47
N ALA A 75 -0.47 -14.79 -9.75
CA ALA A 75 -0.28 -15.80 -10.79
C ALA A 75 -0.19 -15.02 -12.11
N GLY A 76 0.92 -15.13 -12.86
CA GLY A 76 1.30 -14.24 -13.99
C GLY A 76 0.35 -14.16 -15.20
N THR A 77 -0.93 -14.54 -15.04
CA THR A 77 -2.03 -14.36 -15.98
C THR A 77 -3.04 -13.30 -15.51
N ALA A 78 -2.86 -12.69 -14.33
CA ALA A 78 -3.70 -11.59 -13.87
C ALA A 78 -3.58 -10.39 -14.83
N GLY A 79 -4.70 -9.83 -15.27
CA GLY A 79 -4.73 -8.69 -16.17
C GLY A 79 -5.41 -7.52 -15.49
N GLY A 80 -4.77 -6.35 -15.44
CA GLY A 80 -5.35 -5.19 -14.79
C GLY A 80 -4.31 -4.17 -14.34
N THR A 81 -4.81 -3.08 -13.75
CA THR A 81 -3.99 -2.11 -13.06
C THR A 81 -4.57 -1.82 -11.69
N VAL A 82 -3.72 -1.43 -10.74
CA VAL A 82 -4.13 -0.96 -9.41
C VAL A 82 -3.65 0.46 -9.19
N ASN A 83 -4.48 1.22 -8.49
CA ASN A 83 -4.12 2.52 -7.96
C ASN A 83 -4.05 2.41 -6.43
N VAL A 84 -3.08 3.08 -5.82
CA VAL A 84 -2.96 3.17 -4.35
C VAL A 84 -2.70 4.61 -3.99
N GLY A 85 -3.45 5.15 -3.05
CA GLY A 85 -3.33 6.56 -2.69
C GLY A 85 -4.21 6.99 -1.54
N ILE A 86 -4.27 8.31 -1.32
CA ILE A 86 -5.18 8.91 -0.36
C ILE A 86 -6.60 8.86 -0.93
N ALA A 87 -7.55 8.40 -0.12
CA ALA A 87 -8.95 8.30 -0.48
C ALA A 87 -9.46 9.60 -1.15
N GLY A 88 -9.97 9.47 -2.38
CA GLY A 88 -10.62 10.57 -3.10
C GLY A 88 -9.70 11.71 -3.55
N SER A 89 -8.37 11.56 -3.51
CA SER A 89 -7.46 12.64 -3.94
C SER A 89 -6.29 12.16 -4.83
N THR A 90 -5.16 11.81 -4.22
CA THR A 90 -3.84 11.70 -4.85
C THR A 90 -3.37 10.25 -4.83
N GLU A 91 -2.85 9.75 -5.96
CA GLU A 91 -2.44 8.34 -6.17
C GLU A 91 -0.92 8.17 -6.20
N MET A 92 -0.35 7.37 -5.29
CA MET A 92 1.08 7.11 -5.06
C MET A 92 1.59 6.14 -6.10
N PHE A 93 0.75 5.16 -6.34
CA PHE A 93 0.87 4.22 -7.43
C PHE A 93 -0.36 4.44 -8.30
N SER A 94 -0.17 4.88 -9.53
CA SER A 94 -1.26 5.09 -10.49
C SER A 94 -1.04 4.21 -11.70
N GLY A 95 -2.06 3.44 -12.08
CA GLY A 95 -2.05 2.57 -13.24
C GLY A 95 -1.01 1.44 -13.17
N VAL A 96 -0.65 0.98 -11.97
CA VAL A 96 0.38 -0.06 -11.83
C VAL A 96 -0.14 -1.40 -12.34
N SER A 97 0.50 -1.92 -13.39
CA SER A 97 0.14 -3.20 -14.00
C SER A 97 0.35 -4.36 -13.04
N ILE A 98 -0.67 -5.22 -12.90
CA ILE A 98 -0.61 -6.43 -12.06
C ILE A 98 -0.16 -7.68 -12.83
N ALA A 99 0.11 -7.54 -14.13
CA ALA A 99 0.38 -8.65 -15.05
C ALA A 99 1.74 -9.32 -14.87
N THR A 100 2.60 -8.76 -14.04
CA THR A 100 3.95 -9.29 -13.80
C THR A 100 4.11 -9.74 -12.36
N ALA A 101 4.21 -11.05 -12.18
CA ALA A 101 4.50 -11.68 -10.90
C ALA A 101 5.87 -11.22 -10.36
N ASP A 102 5.93 -11.02 -9.05
CA ASP A 102 7.15 -10.68 -8.29
C ASP A 102 7.86 -9.38 -8.71
N VAL A 103 7.13 -8.45 -9.33
CA VAL A 103 7.65 -7.11 -9.62
C VAL A 103 7.47 -6.20 -8.41
N ILE A 104 8.51 -5.39 -8.15
CA ILE A 104 8.50 -4.30 -7.18
C ILE A 104 8.40 -3.00 -7.97
N HIS A 105 7.38 -2.22 -7.65
CA HIS A 105 7.19 -0.87 -8.14
C HIS A 105 7.65 0.11 -7.07
N SER A 106 8.46 1.07 -7.48
CA SER A 106 8.81 2.24 -6.69
C SER A 106 8.10 3.45 -7.27
N VAL A 107 7.80 4.44 -6.44
CA VAL A 107 7.34 5.74 -6.90
C VAL A 107 8.44 6.37 -7.75
N GLU A 108 8.06 6.94 -8.89
CA GLU A 108 9.02 7.61 -9.79
C GLU A 108 9.54 8.89 -9.14
N ASP A 109 10.81 9.22 -9.38
CA ASP A 109 11.45 10.47 -8.93
C ASP A 109 10.70 11.73 -9.40
N SER A 110 9.97 11.64 -10.52
CA SER A 110 9.15 12.72 -11.06
C SER A 110 7.70 12.74 -10.56
N ALA A 111 7.29 11.78 -9.74
CA ALA A 111 5.90 11.68 -9.29
C ALA A 111 5.57 12.79 -8.29
N THR A 112 4.59 13.60 -8.61
CA THR A 112 4.10 14.67 -7.74
C THR A 112 3.08 14.12 -6.74
N TRP A 113 3.42 14.16 -5.46
CA TRP A 113 2.51 13.87 -4.35
C TRP A 113 2.34 15.09 -3.46
N GLY A 114 1.22 15.81 -3.60
CA GLY A 114 1.06 17.11 -2.96
C GLY A 114 1.93 18.18 -3.63
N THR A 115 2.87 18.79 -2.91
CA THR A 115 3.60 20.00 -3.36
C THR A 115 5.07 19.77 -3.76
N ASP A 116 5.65 18.58 -3.57
CA ASP A 116 7.09 18.30 -3.75
C ASP A 116 7.35 16.78 -3.93
N ASN A 117 8.31 16.40 -4.79
CA ASN A 117 8.74 15.01 -5.05
C ASN A 117 9.60 14.37 -3.92
N TYR A 118 9.99 15.13 -2.90
CA TYR A 118 10.76 14.65 -1.74
C TYR A 118 10.17 15.12 -0.41
N GLY A 119 9.11 15.92 -0.47
CA GLY A 119 8.35 16.38 0.68
C GLY A 119 7.53 15.24 1.29
N GLY A 120 7.42 15.23 2.61
CA GLY A 120 6.44 14.38 3.27
C GLY A 120 5.03 14.93 3.05
N TYR A 121 4.04 14.04 2.96
CA TYR A 121 2.63 14.44 3.00
C TYR A 121 2.14 14.41 4.44
N GLU A 122 1.85 15.58 5.00
CA GLU A 122 1.31 15.71 6.35
C GLU A 122 -0.21 15.61 6.34
N PHE A 123 -0.73 14.71 7.16
CA PHE A 123 -2.15 14.46 7.33
C PHE A 123 -2.70 15.34 8.46
N GLU A 124 -3.51 16.34 8.11
CA GLU A 124 -4.15 17.25 9.09
C GLU A 124 -5.37 16.62 9.78
N SER A 125 -5.91 15.54 9.20
CA SER A 125 -7.08 14.83 9.71
C SER A 125 -6.91 13.31 9.55
N THR A 126 -7.91 12.53 9.99
CA THR A 126 -7.93 11.09 9.73
C THR A 126 -8.30 10.83 8.28
N ASP A 127 -7.30 10.61 7.44
CA ASP A 127 -7.49 10.14 6.07
C ASP A 127 -7.22 8.64 5.98
N THR A 128 -7.54 8.05 4.82
CA THR A 128 -7.29 6.63 4.58
C THR A 128 -6.41 6.45 3.35
N ILE A 129 -5.51 5.48 3.44
CA ILE A 129 -4.84 4.93 2.26
C ILE A 129 -5.73 3.84 1.70
N ASP A 130 -6.09 3.97 0.43
CA ASP A 130 -6.98 3.08 -0.28
C ASP A 130 -6.26 2.47 -1.48
N MET A 131 -6.67 1.26 -1.84
CA MET A 131 -6.30 0.59 -3.10
C MET A 131 -7.55 0.40 -3.95
N THR A 132 -7.49 0.85 -5.20
CA THR A 132 -8.58 0.72 -6.16
C THR A 132 -8.14 -0.17 -7.30
N PHE A 133 -8.94 -1.18 -7.62
CA PHE A 133 -8.70 -2.07 -8.75
C PHE A 133 -9.33 -1.47 -10.01
N VAL A 134 -8.58 -1.38 -11.10
CA VAL A 134 -9.08 -0.85 -12.38
C VAL A 134 -9.59 -1.98 -13.29
N ALA A 135 -9.33 -3.24 -12.92
CA ALA A 135 -9.87 -4.42 -13.57
C ALA A 135 -10.29 -5.45 -12.51
N ASP A 136 -11.13 -6.39 -12.93
CA ASP A 136 -11.57 -7.46 -12.05
C ASP A 136 -10.40 -8.37 -11.65
N GLU A 137 -10.21 -8.56 -10.35
CA GLU A 137 -9.13 -9.41 -9.82
C GLU A 137 -9.71 -10.60 -9.04
N THR A 138 -9.24 -11.80 -9.38
CA THR A 138 -9.69 -13.05 -8.73
C THR A 138 -8.66 -13.60 -7.74
N VAL A 139 -7.36 -13.52 -8.03
CA VAL A 139 -6.31 -14.05 -7.15
C VAL A 139 -4.98 -13.29 -7.29
N GLY A 140 -4.65 -12.51 -6.27
CA GLY A 140 -3.39 -11.78 -6.17
C GLY A 140 -3.03 -11.47 -4.72
N SER A 141 -1.73 -11.25 -4.47
CA SER A 141 -1.23 -10.74 -3.21
C SER A 141 -0.37 -9.50 -3.47
N PHE A 142 -0.53 -8.48 -2.65
CA PHE A 142 0.20 -7.23 -2.75
C PHE A 142 0.88 -6.96 -1.40
N ILE A 143 2.02 -6.29 -1.43
CA ILE A 143 2.66 -5.81 -0.22
C ILE A 143 3.03 -4.36 -0.44
N LEU A 144 2.43 -3.48 0.34
CA LEU A 144 2.69 -2.06 0.34
C LEU A 144 3.62 -1.73 1.50
N PHE A 145 4.71 -1.04 1.21
CA PHE A 145 5.63 -0.46 2.19
C PHE A 145 5.52 1.05 2.10
N ILE A 146 5.15 1.71 3.19
CA ILE A 146 5.09 3.17 3.27
C ILE A 146 5.87 3.65 4.48
N PRO A 147 6.98 4.37 4.30
CA PRO A 147 7.66 5.05 5.39
C PRO A 147 6.94 6.34 5.77
N GLY A 148 7.07 6.72 7.04
CA GLY A 148 6.48 7.94 7.59
C GLY A 148 7.09 8.32 8.93
N CYS A 149 6.59 9.39 9.53
CA CYS A 149 6.83 9.77 10.91
C CYS A 149 5.57 10.43 11.51
N THR A 150 5.55 10.63 12.82
CA THR A 150 4.48 11.40 13.49
C THR A 150 4.99 12.80 13.86
N SER A 151 4.32 13.85 13.38
CA SER A 151 4.58 15.24 13.78
C SER A 151 4.07 15.52 15.20
N ASP A 152 4.70 16.50 15.85
CA ASP A 152 4.43 16.97 17.23
C ASP A 152 3.25 17.95 17.28
#